data_AF-X1H8K1-F1
#
_entry.id   AF-X1H8K1-F1
#
_cell.length_a   1.000
_cell.length_b   1.000
_cell.length_c   1.000
_cell.angle_alpha   90.00
_cell.angle_beta   90.00
_cell.angle_gamma   90.00
#
_symmetry.space_group_name_H-M   'P 1'
#
loop_
_entity.id
_entity.type
_entity.pdbx_description
1 polymer ?
#
loop_
_entity_poly.entity_id
_entity_poly.type
_entity_poly.pdbx_seq_one_letter_code
_entity_poly.pdbx_strand_id
1 'polypeptide(L)'
;MDIDITGIDLIKFIKEVYRLSVPAGLGWLHFTEGELTDEEAKEILDIWKKDKQFALNMDYIRGRACKMTVFRKGKNLYIRSPWYDHTNMQLEKLLKEVWPKDKPFPELEPEEHGIACYCVHCQSKRRTKI
;
A
#
# COMPACT_ATOMS: atom_id res chain seq x y z
N MET A 1 -11.96 4.03 -5.69
CA MET A 1 -11.55 5.39 -6.10
C MET A 1 -10.08 5.37 -6.48
N ASP A 2 -9.67 6.16 -7.47
CA ASP A 2 -8.25 6.34 -7.81
C ASP A 2 -7.72 7.61 -7.14
N ILE A 3 -6.57 7.52 -6.45
CA ILE A 3 -5.90 8.65 -5.81
C ILE A 3 -4.64 8.99 -6.62
N ASP A 4 -4.54 10.24 -7.07
CA ASP A 4 -3.36 10.74 -7.79
C ASP A 4 -2.20 10.95 -6.82
N ILE A 5 -1.13 10.20 -7.00
CA ILE A 5 0.10 10.27 -6.19
C ILE A 5 1.28 10.80 -7.00
N THR A 6 1.03 11.48 -8.12
CA THR A 6 2.10 12.00 -8.98
C THR A 6 2.98 12.96 -8.18
N GLY A 7 4.30 12.81 -8.27
CA GLY A 7 5.26 13.69 -7.60
C GLY A 7 5.60 13.32 -6.16
N ILE A 8 5.05 12.22 -5.62
CA ILE A 8 5.56 11.68 -4.34
C ILE A 8 6.93 11.02 -4.52
N ASP A 9 7.70 10.99 -3.43
CA ASP A 9 8.91 10.17 -3.35
C ASP A 9 8.52 8.68 -3.25
N LEU A 10 8.71 7.95 -4.35
CA LEU A 10 8.37 6.53 -4.42
C LEU A 10 9.24 5.65 -3.52
N ILE A 11 10.48 6.05 -3.21
CA ILE A 11 11.35 5.30 -2.31
C ILE A 11 10.79 5.40 -0.89
N LYS A 12 10.48 6.63 -0.44
CA LYS A 12 9.82 6.84 0.85
C LYS A 12 8.47 6.13 0.93
N PHE A 13 7.69 6.17 -0.15
CA PHE A 13 6.41 5.47 -0.26
C PHE A 13 6.52 3.95 -0.10
N ILE A 14 7.47 3.31 -0.79
CA ILE A 14 7.71 1.85 -0.69
C ILE A 14 8.04 1.46 0.74
N LYS A 15 8.93 2.22 1.40
CA LYS A 15 9.33 1.96 2.79
C LYS A 15 8.14 2.08 3.74
N GLU A 16 7.31 3.10 3.57
CA GLU A 16 6.15 3.34 4.42
C GLU A 16 5.04 2.30 4.20
N VAL A 17 4.80 1.89 2.95
CA VAL A 17 3.93 0.75 2.61
C VAL A 17 4.39 -0.48 3.37
N TYR A 18 5.67 -0.84 3.25
CA TYR A 18 6.23 -2.01 3.92
C TYR A 18 6.10 -1.93 5.45
N ARG A 19 6.39 -0.76 6.04
CA ARG A 19 6.32 -0.52 7.48
C ARG A 19 4.91 -0.69 8.05
N LEU A 20 3.90 -0.20 7.32
CA LEU A 20 2.49 -0.28 7.71
C LEU A 20 1.85 -1.64 7.43
N SER A 21 2.53 -2.48 6.65
CA SER A 21 2.06 -3.81 6.28
C SER A 21 2.33 -4.83 7.39
N VAL A 22 1.33 -5.68 7.64
CA VAL A 22 1.42 -6.73 8.65
C VAL A 22 2.21 -7.95 8.14
N PRO A 23 3.00 -8.60 9.00
CA PRO A 23 3.54 -9.92 8.71
C PRO A 23 2.40 -10.90 8.39
N ALA A 24 2.54 -11.66 7.32
CA ALA A 24 1.62 -12.71 6.92
C ALA A 24 2.37 -14.04 6.90
N GLY A 25 1.97 -14.96 7.79
CA GLY A 25 2.51 -16.32 7.81
C GLY A 25 1.99 -17.12 6.62
N LEU A 26 2.74 -17.12 5.52
CA LEU A 26 2.42 -17.89 4.31
C LEU A 26 3.48 -18.98 4.09
N GLY A 27 3.46 -20.03 4.92
CA GLY A 27 4.24 -21.26 4.76
C GLY A 27 5.73 -21.04 4.49
N TRP A 28 6.08 -20.85 3.22
CA TRP A 28 7.43 -20.64 2.67
C TRP A 28 7.95 -19.19 2.73
N LEU A 29 7.10 -18.20 2.94
CA LEU A 29 7.50 -16.79 3.08
C LEU A 29 7.78 -16.49 4.56
N HIS A 30 9.03 -16.72 4.96
CA HIS A 30 9.48 -16.35 6.30
C HIS A 30 9.48 -14.83 6.46
N PHE A 31 8.88 -14.37 7.55
CA PHE A 31 8.97 -12.98 7.97
C PHE A 31 10.42 -12.63 8.30
N THR A 32 10.92 -11.52 7.76
CA THR A 32 12.19 -10.93 8.16
C THR A 32 11.92 -9.64 8.92
N GLU A 33 12.42 -9.56 10.15
CA GLU A 33 12.35 -8.35 10.96
C GLU A 33 13.28 -7.27 10.39
N GLY A 34 12.92 -5.99 10.61
CA GLY A 34 13.66 -4.83 10.11
C GLY A 34 12.87 -4.01 9.10
N GLU A 35 13.44 -2.86 8.74
CA GLU A 35 12.94 -1.94 7.72
C GLU A 35 13.62 -2.21 6.36
N LEU A 36 13.05 -1.69 5.27
CA LEU A 36 13.72 -1.68 3.98
C LEU A 36 14.78 -0.56 3.93
N THR A 37 15.95 -0.85 3.37
CA THR A 37 16.91 0.21 3.03
C THR A 37 16.47 0.97 1.77
N ASP A 38 17.10 2.10 1.50
CA ASP A 38 16.81 2.89 0.28
C ASP A 38 17.22 2.12 -0.98
N GLU A 39 18.31 1.35 -0.91
CA GLU A 39 18.76 0.46 -1.98
C GLU A 39 17.74 -0.64 -2.26
N GLU A 40 17.23 -1.30 -1.23
CA GLU A 40 16.22 -2.36 -1.37
C GLU A 40 14.90 -1.81 -1.93
N ALA A 41 14.47 -0.64 -1.46
CA ALA A 41 13.30 0.05 -2.02
C ALA A 41 13.51 0.42 -3.49
N LYS A 42 14.73 0.83 -3.86
CA LYS A 42 15.09 1.13 -5.25
C LYS A 42 15.08 -0.12 -6.12
N GLU A 43 15.62 -1.23 -5.63
CA GLU A 43 15.58 -2.51 -6.34
C GLU A 43 14.15 -2.95 -6.62
N ILE A 44 13.24 -2.83 -5.64
CA ILE A 44 11.81 -3.10 -5.82
C ILE A 44 11.22 -2.21 -6.92
N LEU A 45 11.55 -0.92 -6.92
CA LEU A 45 11.05 0.03 -7.92
C LEU A 45 11.60 -0.27 -9.33
N ASP A 46 12.88 -0.63 -9.43
CA ASP A 46 13.57 -0.87 -10.70
C ASP A 46 12.99 -2.08 -11.47
N ILE A 47 12.41 -3.07 -10.78
CA ILE A 47 11.67 -4.19 -11.39
C ILE A 47 10.58 -3.68 -12.35
N TRP A 48 9.89 -2.61 -11.97
CA TRP A 48 8.72 -2.07 -12.70
C TRP A 48 9.08 -0.92 -13.65
N LYS A 49 10.37 -0.60 -13.80
CA LYS A 49 10.83 0.57 -14.58
C LYS A 49 10.43 0.55 -16.05
N LYS A 50 10.35 -0.65 -16.65
CA LYS A 50 10.01 -0.85 -18.07
C LYS A 50 8.53 -1.20 -18.28
N ASP A 51 7.76 -1.36 -17.20
CA ASP A 51 6.35 -1.71 -17.31
C ASP A 51 5.52 -0.50 -17.78
N LYS A 52 4.59 -0.75 -18.70
CA LYS A 52 3.77 0.30 -19.32
C LYS A 52 2.52 0.63 -18.51
N GLN A 53 2.06 -0.29 -17.67
CA GLN A 53 0.82 -0.20 -16.90
C GLN A 53 1.08 0.09 -15.42
N PHE A 54 2.17 -0.43 -14.87
CA PHE A 54 2.49 -0.34 -13.46
C PHE A 54 3.77 0.48 -13.24
N ALA A 55 3.75 1.30 -12.20
CA ALA A 55 4.96 1.95 -11.70
C ALA A 55 5.58 1.19 -10.53
N LEU A 56 4.75 0.42 -9.82
CA LEU A 56 5.13 -0.38 -8.68
C LEU A 56 4.01 -1.40 -8.43
N ASN A 57 4.38 -2.63 -8.09
CA ASN A 57 3.44 -3.59 -7.51
C ASN A 57 4.15 -4.38 -6.41
N MET A 58 3.65 -4.24 -5.19
CA MET A 58 4.17 -4.86 -3.97
C MET A 58 3.10 -5.79 -3.42
N ASP A 59 3.20 -7.08 -3.73
CA ASP A 59 2.28 -8.09 -3.19
C ASP A 59 2.76 -8.58 -1.82
N TYR A 60 3.83 -9.37 -1.79
CA TYR A 60 4.52 -9.81 -0.58
C TYR A 60 6.00 -9.44 -0.63
N ILE A 61 6.48 -8.75 0.40
CA ILE A 61 7.88 -8.36 0.55
C ILE A 61 8.34 -8.84 1.93
N ARG A 62 9.38 -9.69 1.99
CA ARG A 62 9.96 -10.24 3.24
C ARG A 62 8.93 -10.78 4.24
N GLY A 63 7.91 -11.47 3.73
CA GLY A 63 6.83 -12.04 4.53
C GLY A 63 5.78 -11.05 5.03
N ARG A 64 5.78 -9.79 4.56
CA ARG A 64 4.70 -8.82 4.81
C ARG A 64 3.77 -8.71 3.60
N ALA A 65 2.47 -8.71 3.86
CA ALA A 65 1.44 -8.53 2.83
C ALA A 65 1.28 -7.04 2.49
N CYS A 66 2.04 -6.53 1.52
CA CYS A 66 2.03 -5.11 1.16
C CYS A 66 0.80 -4.72 0.35
N LYS A 67 0.37 -5.56 -0.58
CA LYS A 67 -0.86 -5.40 -1.37
C LYS A 67 -1.06 -4.01 -1.99
N MET A 68 0.04 -3.35 -2.38
CA MET A 68 0.01 -2.00 -2.93
C MET A 68 0.44 -2.01 -4.40
N THR A 69 -0.37 -1.39 -5.24
CA THR A 69 -0.08 -1.24 -6.67
C THR A 69 -0.19 0.24 -7.05
N VAL A 70 0.84 0.75 -7.71
CA VAL A 70 0.85 2.06 -8.36
C VAL A 70 0.67 1.86 -9.85
N PHE A 71 -0.40 2.42 -10.39
CA PHE A 71 -0.75 2.39 -11.80
C PHE A 71 -0.16 3.60 -12.53
N ARG A 72 0.32 3.40 -13.74
CA ARG A 72 0.68 4.47 -14.68
C ARG A 72 -0.50 4.79 -15.57
N LYS A 73 -0.83 6.08 -15.69
CA LYS A 73 -1.69 6.60 -16.77
C LYS A 73 -1.00 7.80 -17.40
N GLY A 74 -0.29 7.56 -18.50
CA GLY A 74 0.58 8.56 -19.12
C GLY A 74 1.73 8.96 -18.19
N LYS A 75 1.80 10.25 -17.83
CA LYS A 75 2.81 10.78 -16.90
C LYS A 75 2.39 10.69 -15.42
N ASN A 76 1.13 10.38 -15.17
CA ASN A 76 0.55 10.42 -13.84
C ASN A 76 0.57 9.04 -13.18
N LEU A 77 0.67 9.05 -11.86
CA LEU A 77 0.72 7.87 -11.01
C LEU A 77 -0.50 7.83 -10.11
N TYR A 78 -1.12 6.65 -10.00
CA TYR A 78 -2.34 6.47 -9.23
C TYR A 78 -2.26 5.24 -8.34
N ILE A 79 -2.85 5.31 -7.15
CA ILE A 79 -3.17 4.13 -6.33
C ILE A 79 -4.68 3.97 -6.24
N ARG A 80 -5.12 2.78 -5.86
CA ARG A 80 -6.55 2.51 -5.61
C ARG A 80 -6.85 2.61 -4.12
N SER A 81 -7.97 3.24 -3.81
CA SER A 81 -8.65 3.16 -2.52
C SER A 81 -9.92 2.30 -2.67
N PRO A 82 -10.16 1.32 -1.76
CA PRO A 82 -9.38 1.05 -0.54
C PRO A 82 -8.05 0.33 -0.82
N TRP A 83 -7.09 0.47 0.11
CA TRP A 83 -5.86 -0.31 0.12
C TRP A 83 -6.16 -1.72 0.63
N TYR A 84 -5.99 -2.71 -0.24
CA TYR A 84 -6.32 -4.10 0.06
C TYR A 84 -5.56 -4.62 1.28
N ASP A 85 -6.24 -5.38 2.15
CA ASP A 85 -5.76 -5.83 3.46
C ASP A 85 -5.30 -4.72 4.44
N HIS A 86 -5.70 -3.47 4.23
CA HIS A 86 -5.38 -2.35 5.11
C HIS A 86 -6.61 -1.50 5.42
N THR A 87 -6.61 -0.77 6.52
CA THR A 87 -7.68 0.18 6.89
C THR A 87 -7.50 1.53 6.19
N ASN A 88 -8.58 2.30 6.07
CA ASN A 88 -8.48 3.68 5.58
C ASN A 88 -7.57 4.54 6.48
N MET A 89 -7.49 4.27 7.78
CA MET A 89 -6.53 4.94 8.67
C MET A 89 -5.06 4.62 8.31
N GLN A 90 -4.76 3.37 7.92
CA GLN A 90 -3.42 3.00 7.46
C GLN A 90 -3.09 3.68 6.14
N LEU A 91 -4.05 3.75 5.20
CA LEU A 91 -3.89 4.50 3.96
C LEU A 91 -3.70 5.99 4.23
N GLU A 92 -4.48 6.59 5.13
CA GLU A 92 -4.33 7.99 5.52
C GLU A 92 -2.95 8.25 6.14
N LYS A 93 -2.49 7.37 7.02
CA LYS A 93 -1.15 7.45 7.64
C LYS A 93 -0.04 7.36 6.59
N LEU A 94 -0.15 6.43 5.64
CA LEU A 94 0.76 6.31 4.51
C LEU A 94 0.82 7.63 3.73
N LEU A 95 -0.35 8.14 3.32
CA LEU A 95 -0.41 9.35 2.51
C LEU A 95 0.14 10.56 3.27
N LYS A 96 -0.23 10.79 4.53
CA LYS A 96 0.29 11.91 5.33
C LYS A 96 1.82 11.95 5.42
N GLU A 97 2.46 10.79 5.42
CA GLU A 97 3.92 10.69 5.50
C GLU A 97 4.63 11.07 4.19
N VAL A 98 3.98 10.86 3.04
CA VAL A 98 4.59 11.05 1.71
C VAL A 98 3.93 12.14 0.86
N TRP A 99 2.82 12.73 1.34
CA TRP A 99 2.04 13.67 0.55
C TRP A 99 2.80 14.98 0.33
N PRO A 100 2.80 15.55 -0.89
CA PRO A 100 3.40 16.84 -1.14
C PRO A 100 2.63 17.94 -0.39
N LYS A 101 3.34 18.82 0.32
CA LYS A 101 2.74 19.88 1.16
C LYS A 101 1.96 20.92 0.35
N ASP A 102 2.28 21.04 -0.92
CA ASP A 102 1.71 21.97 -1.89
C ASP A 102 0.45 21.42 -2.58
N LYS A 103 0.09 20.15 -2.34
CA LYS A 103 -1.11 19.52 -2.90
C LYS A 103 -2.23 19.40 -1.87
N PRO A 104 -3.50 19.64 -2.26
CA PRO A 104 -4.62 19.34 -1.39
C PRO A 104 -4.59 17.85 -1.03
N PHE A 105 -4.84 17.54 0.25
CA PHE A 105 -4.93 16.16 0.71
C PHE A 105 -6.21 15.54 0.14
N PRO A 106 -6.19 14.28 -0.34
CA PRO A 106 -7.37 13.67 -0.95
C PRO A 106 -8.42 13.42 0.13
N GLU A 107 -9.69 13.60 -0.23
CA GLU A 107 -10.79 13.12 0.60
C GLU A 107 -10.74 11.58 0.63
N LEU A 108 -10.66 11.03 1.84
CA LEU A 108 -10.73 9.60 2.06
C LEU A 108 -12.10 9.30 2.68
N GLU A 109 -12.81 8.31 2.13
CA GLU A 109 -14.06 7.84 2.70
C GLU A 109 -13.87 7.48 4.19
N PRO A 110 -14.82 7.86 5.07
CA PRO A 110 -14.73 7.60 6.51
C PRO A 110 -14.56 6.11 6.79
N GLU A 111 -13.99 5.77 7.95
CA GLU A 111 -13.54 4.43 8.37
C GLU A 111 -14.33 3.25 7.78
N GLU A 112 -13.99 2.84 6.55
CA GLU A 112 -14.24 1.49 6.12
C GLU A 112 -13.09 0.66 6.67
N HIS A 113 -13.45 -0.14 7.67
CA HIS A 113 -12.63 -1.23 8.13
C HIS A 113 -12.31 -2.14 6.93
N GLY A 114 -11.06 -2.09 6.47
CA GLY A 114 -10.63 -2.80 5.27
C GLY A 114 -10.79 -4.31 5.35
N ILE A 115 -10.55 -5.00 4.24
CA ILE A 115 -10.74 -6.46 4.12
C ILE A 115 -9.85 -7.29 5.08
N ALA A 116 -8.82 -6.71 5.69
CA ALA A 116 -8.05 -7.34 6.77
C ALA A 116 -8.41 -6.84 8.19
N CYS A 117 -9.36 -5.93 8.38
CA CYS A 117 -9.77 -5.54 9.72
C CYS A 117 -10.34 -6.75 10.48
N TYR A 118 -9.78 -7.07 11.64
CA TYR A 118 -10.20 -8.21 12.46
C TYR A 118 -11.15 -7.83 13.59
N CYS A 119 -11.68 -6.60 13.61
CA CYS A 119 -12.65 -6.21 14.63
C CYS A 119 -13.94 -7.08 14.54
N VAL A 120 -14.67 -7.15 15.66
CA VAL A 120 -15.91 -7.94 15.76
C VAL A 120 -16.91 -7.58 14.65
N HIS A 121 -17.04 -6.30 14.30
CA HIS A 121 -17.96 -5.86 13.24
C HIS A 121 -17.59 -6.42 11.86
N CYS A 122 -16.30 -6.46 11.53
CA CYS A 122 -15.82 -7.00 10.25
C CYS A 122 -15.89 -8.53 10.21
N GLN A 123 -15.55 -9.20 11.31
CA GLN A 123 -15.70 -10.65 11.40
C GLN A 123 -17.18 -11.07 11.26
N SER A 124 -18.10 -10.35 11.90
CA SER A 124 -19.55 -10.61 11.79
C SER A 124 -20.09 -10.37 10.38
N LYS A 125 -19.67 -9.29 9.69
CA LYS A 125 -20.03 -9.05 8.28
C LYS A 125 -19.50 -10.13 7.33
N ARG A 126 -18.32 -10.71 7.60
CA ARG A 126 -17.75 -11.81 6.79
C ARG A 126 -18.50 -13.12 7.01
N ARG A 127 -18.94 -13.40 8.24
CA ARG A 127 -19.72 -14.61 8.57
C ARG A 127 -21.13 -14.63 7.99
N THR A 128 -21.70 -13.47 7.67
CA THR A 128 -23.07 -13.33 7.16
C THR A 128 -23.17 -13.42 5.64
N LYS A 129 -22.04 -13.49 4.92
CA LYS A 129 -22.00 -13.82 3.48
C LYS A 129 -21.72 -15.32 3.30
N ILE A 130 -22.71 -16.17 3.57
CA ILE A 130 -22.75 -17.57 3.14
C ILE A 130 -24.12 -17.81 2.50
#